data_AF-A0A815EM50-F1
#
_entry.id   AF-A0A815EM50-F1
#
_cell.length_a   1.000
_cell.length_b   1.000
_cell.length_c   1.000
_cell.angle_alpha   90.00
_cell.angle_beta   90.00
_cell.angle_gamma   90.00
#
_symmetry.space_group_name_H-M   'P 1'
#
loop_
_entity.id
_entity.type
_entity.pdbx_description
1 polymer ?
#
loop_
_entity_poly.entity_id
_entity_poly.type
_entity_poly.pdbx_seq_one_letter_code
_entity_poly.pdbx_strand_id
1 'polypeptide(L)'
;MSRNYVRRQISSGRRKSTTLPVFLHEQEEIENARRLSTCASLQRRLSTISQIALPHGDEYHPQQHVPPSGPEAPQSILVRSTDDDSNVFPSRRLSTISQKFNALDESFTSSEVHKQEKLNKFHRKFLFIIEPILSGMFIFPMLVLFWECGWNLILILLNRLNGFPSNLHLDEITQEDFESYTFLSLFIPYLITEIILLCYYLGQDFFHEFLKEKHWFIKTILLKFHIFLLASLYIVQWEMLWTLWDQFTPHETYFEVTLSIAAIFALIVFIGHLSDLVCSPFLFSYDSIEYCIYFGCPLLTRNMKIWKINVINYILYEIIISNLSIMIWRGFYHILDDHFYPDNLTLSAGLCLIMGYILYFPLMYFQNYLEELNLKFEFWTFVSINFPQFYRNIRHLLAFFSCLFTWRGFWVLYDTYIYIYDDYYITYLIFYIVSFIVLCLFQTASSTNGPLSNMEDENDFFPLYPHCYISIVQRKLSRLPCFQSKDEENTHL
;
A
#
# COMPACT_ATOMS: atom_id res chain seq x y z
N MET A 1 17.86 39.61 -45.24
CA MET A 1 18.31 40.76 -44.42
C MET A 1 18.89 40.20 -43.14
N SER A 2 20.16 40.48 -42.93
CA SER A 2 21.06 39.93 -41.91
C SER A 2 21.21 40.88 -40.72
N ARG A 3 21.61 40.33 -39.56
CA ARG A 3 22.39 40.87 -38.42
C ARG A 3 21.78 40.45 -37.07
N ASN A 4 22.51 40.11 -36.01
CA ASN A 4 23.93 39.83 -35.79
C ASN A 4 24.08 39.22 -34.38
N TYR A 5 24.98 38.24 -34.27
CA TYR A 5 25.59 37.74 -33.04
C TYR A 5 26.48 38.81 -32.38
N VAL A 6 26.54 38.84 -31.03
CA VAL A 6 27.75 39.29 -30.30
C VAL A 6 28.00 38.38 -29.11
N ARG A 7 29.18 37.75 -29.15
CA ARG A 7 29.85 36.94 -28.14
C ARG A 7 30.84 37.84 -27.40
N ARG A 8 31.01 37.70 -26.08
CA ARG A 8 32.20 38.19 -25.38
C ARG A 8 32.74 37.11 -24.43
N GLN A 9 33.96 36.69 -24.73
CA GLN A 9 34.89 35.97 -23.86
C GLN A 9 36.13 36.87 -23.66
N ILE A 10 37.05 36.39 -22.80
CA ILE A 10 38.44 36.84 -22.52
C ILE A 10 38.57 37.54 -21.16
N SER A 11 39.50 37.24 -20.24
CA SER A 11 40.42 36.12 -20.00
C SER A 11 41.19 36.35 -18.69
N SER A 12 41.53 35.26 -18.00
CA SER A 12 42.78 34.95 -17.26
C SER A 12 43.66 36.02 -16.59
N GLY A 13 44.02 35.76 -15.32
CA GLY A 13 45.25 36.22 -14.68
C GLY A 13 45.65 35.33 -13.49
N ARG A 14 46.83 34.72 -13.55
CA ARG A 14 47.38 33.68 -12.65
C ARG A 14 48.75 34.16 -12.15
N ARG A 15 49.08 34.04 -10.84
CA ARG A 15 50.37 33.51 -10.28
C ARG A 15 50.72 33.96 -8.84
N LYS A 16 51.12 32.94 -8.03
CA LYS A 16 52.30 32.79 -7.10
C LYS A 16 52.37 33.70 -5.85
N SER A 17 52.45 33.21 -4.60
CA SER A 17 53.41 32.31 -3.89
C SER A 17 54.67 33.01 -3.36
N THR A 18 54.82 33.03 -2.02
CA THR A 18 56.04 33.12 -1.15
C THR A 18 55.60 32.90 0.33
N THR A 19 55.87 31.77 1.00
CA THR A 19 57.02 31.40 1.91
C THR A 19 57.20 32.31 3.15
N LEU A 20 56.77 31.87 4.36
CA LEU A 20 57.53 31.25 5.51
C LEU A 20 58.29 32.26 6.42
N PRO A 21 58.74 31.93 7.66
CA PRO A 21 58.18 31.17 8.81
C PRO A 21 58.26 31.98 10.15
N VAL A 22 57.81 31.45 11.31
CA VAL A 22 58.50 31.54 12.64
C VAL A 22 57.81 30.63 13.69
N PHE A 23 58.60 29.67 14.20
CA PHE A 23 58.70 28.96 15.50
C PHE A 23 57.50 28.88 16.47
N LEU A 24 57.01 27.69 16.84
CA LEU A 24 57.59 26.63 17.72
C LEU A 24 57.63 26.99 19.21
N HIS A 25 56.54 26.71 19.95
CA HIS A 25 56.63 26.31 21.37
C HIS A 25 55.41 25.53 21.94
N GLU A 26 54.53 24.94 21.13
CA GLU A 26 53.25 24.42 21.67
C GLU A 26 52.89 22.99 21.25
N GLN A 27 53.88 22.20 20.81
CA GLN A 27 53.64 20.84 20.28
C GLN A 27 54.05 19.68 21.19
N GLU A 28 54.65 19.91 22.36
CA GLU A 28 54.97 18.82 23.31
C GLU A 28 53.91 18.60 24.42
N GLU A 29 53.02 19.57 24.69
CA GLU A 29 51.96 19.39 25.70
C GLU A 29 50.69 18.73 25.14
N ILE A 30 50.46 18.79 23.83
CA ILE A 30 49.25 18.22 23.20
C ILE A 30 49.42 16.72 22.93
N GLU A 31 50.65 16.22 22.79
CA GLU A 31 50.91 14.81 22.48
C GLU A 31 50.94 13.91 23.74
N ASN A 32 51.25 14.49 24.91
CA ASN A 32 51.12 13.80 26.20
C ASN A 32 49.68 13.78 26.75
N ALA A 33 48.82 14.74 26.36
CA ALA A 33 47.39 14.72 26.67
C ALA A 33 46.59 13.68 25.83
N ARG A 34 47.14 13.24 24.69
CA ARG A 34 46.52 12.21 23.82
C ARG A 34 46.85 10.77 24.21
N ARG A 35 47.82 10.53 25.09
CA ARG A 35 48.20 9.16 25.52
C ARG A 35 47.63 8.73 26.87
N LEU A 36 46.97 9.63 27.60
CA LEU A 36 46.31 9.35 28.89
C LEU A 36 44.77 9.34 28.83
N SER A 37 44.16 9.60 27.66
CA SER A 37 42.70 9.56 27.46
C SER A 37 42.18 8.30 26.76
N THR A 38 43.05 7.29 26.53
CA THR A 38 42.72 6.08 25.76
C THR A 38 42.42 4.82 26.59
N CYS A 39 42.14 4.93 27.90
CA CYS A 39 41.86 3.74 28.73
C CYS A 39 40.76 3.86 29.80
N ALA A 40 39.87 4.86 29.74
CA ALA A 40 38.70 4.90 30.63
C ALA A 40 37.51 5.63 29.98
N SER A 41 36.31 5.07 30.15
CA SER A 41 34.98 5.61 29.76
C SER A 41 34.42 5.23 28.38
N LEU A 42 34.26 3.94 28.12
CA LEU A 42 33.25 3.44 27.18
C LEU A 42 31.90 3.29 27.92
N GLN A 43 31.32 4.42 28.30
CA GLN A 43 29.98 4.51 28.90
C GLN A 43 29.20 5.58 28.14
N ARG A 44 28.59 5.16 27.01
CA ARG A 44 27.69 6.04 26.24
C ARG A 44 26.44 6.32 27.07
N ARG A 45 26.16 7.61 27.20
CA ARG A 45 24.97 8.22 27.80
C ARG A 45 23.70 7.59 27.23
N LEU A 46 23.03 6.79 28.06
CA LEU A 46 21.58 6.61 27.99
C LEU A 46 20.94 7.95 28.32
N SER A 47 20.05 8.45 27.45
CA SER A 47 19.17 9.57 27.76
C SER A 47 18.19 9.14 28.85
N THR A 48 18.44 9.61 30.06
CA THR A 48 17.60 9.45 31.25
C THR A 48 16.32 10.28 31.09
N ILE A 49 15.30 9.74 30.42
CA ILE A 49 13.88 10.08 30.65
C ILE A 49 13.08 8.77 30.61
N SER A 50 13.35 7.90 31.57
CA SER A 50 12.44 6.82 31.94
C SER A 50 12.83 6.35 33.33
N GLN A 51 12.16 6.91 34.34
CA GLN A 51 11.98 6.36 35.69
C GLN A 51 11.28 7.41 36.55
N ILE A 52 9.98 7.54 36.35
CA ILE A 52 9.10 8.00 37.42
C ILE A 52 8.34 6.75 37.87
N ALA A 53 8.68 6.25 39.06
CA ALA A 53 7.89 5.26 39.75
C ALA A 53 6.58 5.93 40.19
N LEU A 54 5.44 5.41 39.73
CA LEU A 54 4.13 5.77 40.29
C LEU A 54 3.68 4.64 41.23
N PRO A 55 3.27 4.96 42.47
CA PRO A 55 2.70 3.99 43.38
C PRO A 55 1.22 3.76 43.05
N HIS A 56 0.79 2.51 43.23
CA HIS A 56 -0.57 1.98 43.42
C HIS A 56 -1.79 2.68 42.77
N GLY A 57 -2.57 1.85 42.06
CA GLY A 57 -4.04 1.88 42.13
C GLY A 57 -4.76 2.40 40.88
N ASP A 58 -5.09 1.46 40.00
CA ASP A 58 -6.35 1.30 39.26
C ASP A 58 -6.11 0.95 37.78
N GLU A 59 -6.23 -0.34 37.49
CA GLU A 59 -6.14 -0.94 36.16
C GLU A 59 -7.29 -0.45 35.28
N TYR A 60 -7.05 0.61 34.52
CA TYR A 60 -7.72 0.81 33.24
C TYR A 60 -6.78 0.31 32.14
N HIS A 61 -7.15 -0.78 31.48
CA HIS A 61 -6.49 -1.27 30.27
C HIS A 61 -7.11 -0.56 29.06
N PRO A 62 -6.52 0.51 28.50
CA PRO A 62 -6.92 0.97 27.18
C PRO A 62 -6.58 -0.14 26.19
N GLN A 63 -7.59 -0.60 25.44
CA GLN A 63 -7.41 -1.51 24.32
C GLN A 63 -6.28 -0.98 23.42
N GLN A 64 -5.31 -1.83 23.12
CA GLN A 64 -4.26 -1.56 22.14
C GLN A 64 -4.88 -1.52 20.74
N HIS A 65 -5.65 -0.50 20.44
CA HIS A 65 -6.03 -0.18 19.07
C HIS A 65 -4.92 0.69 18.49
N VAL A 66 -3.92 0.01 17.93
CA VAL A 66 -3.02 0.64 16.96
C VAL A 66 -3.87 0.83 15.69
N PRO A 67 -4.15 2.06 15.24
CA PRO A 67 -4.80 2.25 13.95
C PRO A 67 -3.92 1.61 12.88
N PRO A 68 -4.49 1.11 11.76
CA PRO A 68 -3.70 0.57 10.67
C PRO A 68 -2.71 1.65 10.22
N SER A 69 -1.44 1.47 10.58
CA SER A 69 -0.33 2.12 9.90
C SER A 69 -0.28 1.57 8.48
N GLY A 70 0.37 2.27 7.55
CA GLY A 70 0.74 1.69 6.25
C GLY A 70 1.45 0.33 6.40
N PRO A 71 1.79 -0.36 5.31
CA PRO A 71 2.22 -1.78 5.27
C PRO A 71 3.22 -2.22 6.35
N GLU A 72 3.97 -1.28 6.92
CA GLU A 72 4.93 -1.52 7.98
C GLU A 72 4.47 -0.90 9.31
N ALA A 73 3.80 -1.70 10.14
CA ALA A 73 3.90 -1.50 11.58
C ALA A 73 5.38 -1.68 12.00
N PRO A 74 5.88 -1.03 13.06
CA PRO A 74 7.28 -1.16 13.46
C PRO A 74 7.57 -2.62 13.84
N GLN A 75 8.23 -3.35 12.94
CA GLN A 75 8.72 -4.69 13.23
C GLN A 75 9.74 -4.60 14.36
N SER A 76 9.48 -5.28 15.47
CA SER A 76 10.52 -5.52 16.46
C SER A 76 11.57 -6.42 15.79
N ILE A 77 12.78 -5.89 15.62
CA ILE A 77 13.94 -6.67 15.19
C ILE A 77 14.15 -7.74 16.26
N LEU A 78 13.63 -8.94 15.99
CA LEU A 78 13.64 -10.09 16.87
C LEU A 78 15.01 -10.76 16.76
N VAL A 79 16.01 -10.18 17.44
CA VAL A 79 17.21 -10.94 17.82
C VAL A 79 16.77 -11.92 18.90
N ARG A 80 16.33 -13.11 18.47
CA ARG A 80 16.05 -14.23 19.36
C ARG A 80 17.39 -14.80 19.82
N SER A 81 17.88 -14.35 20.96
CA SER A 81 19.02 -14.97 21.64
C SER A 81 18.62 -16.38 22.06
N THR A 82 19.22 -17.37 21.41
CA THR A 82 19.23 -18.76 21.88
C THR A 82 20.15 -18.85 23.10
N ASP A 83 19.56 -18.77 24.30
CA ASP A 83 20.18 -19.23 25.53
C ASP A 83 19.15 -20.06 26.28
N ASP A 84 19.31 -21.39 26.23
CA ASP A 84 18.74 -22.32 27.22
C ASP A 84 19.51 -23.63 27.15
N ASP A 85 20.67 -23.64 27.83
CA ASP A 85 21.38 -24.85 28.24
C ASP A 85 21.50 -24.81 29.77
N SER A 86 20.63 -25.54 30.48
CA SER A 86 20.97 -26.02 31.82
C SER A 86 20.30 -27.35 32.19
N ASN A 87 21.18 -28.29 32.53
CA ASN A 87 20.96 -29.68 32.93
C ASN A 87 20.22 -29.86 34.26
N VAL A 88 19.35 -30.88 34.40
CA VAL A 88 19.25 -31.73 35.61
C VAL A 88 18.73 -33.17 35.29
N PHE A 89 19.64 -34.14 35.49
CA PHE A 89 19.62 -35.60 35.80
C PHE A 89 18.41 -36.57 35.61
N PRO A 90 18.70 -37.88 35.41
CA PRO A 90 17.77 -38.92 34.97
C PRO A 90 17.23 -39.80 36.11
N SER A 91 15.99 -40.28 35.99
CA SER A 91 15.46 -41.38 36.80
C SER A 91 14.98 -42.53 35.92
N ARG A 92 15.57 -43.70 36.14
CA ARG A 92 15.43 -44.93 35.36
C ARG A 92 14.83 -45.99 36.29
N ARG A 93 13.66 -46.55 35.93
CA ARG A 93 13.15 -47.93 36.18
C ARG A 93 11.64 -47.92 36.51
N LEU A 94 10.82 -48.18 35.50
CA LEU A 94 9.56 -48.97 35.54
C LEU A 94 8.76 -48.71 34.26
N SER A 95 9.06 -49.38 33.12
CA SER A 95 8.15 -49.30 31.95
C SER A 95 8.31 -50.39 30.87
N THR A 96 8.99 -51.51 31.13
CA THR A 96 9.32 -52.48 30.06
C THR A 96 8.16 -53.35 29.58
N ILE A 97 6.95 -53.21 30.13
CA ILE A 97 5.74 -53.90 29.64
C ILE A 97 4.69 -52.92 29.06
N SER A 98 4.75 -51.63 29.43
CA SER A 98 3.91 -50.57 28.83
C SER A 98 4.46 -50.05 27.49
N GLN A 99 5.78 -50.20 27.27
CA GLN A 99 6.44 -49.72 26.04
C GLN A 99 6.05 -50.48 24.75
N LYS A 100 5.48 -51.67 24.82
CA LYS A 100 5.08 -52.42 23.61
C LYS A 100 3.67 -52.08 23.10
N PHE A 101 2.79 -51.56 23.95
CA PHE A 101 1.49 -51.06 23.52
C PHE A 101 1.57 -49.58 23.10
N ASN A 102 2.37 -48.76 23.79
CA ASN A 102 2.59 -47.36 23.39
C ASN A 102 3.42 -47.21 22.10
N ALA A 103 4.31 -48.15 21.77
CA ALA A 103 5.11 -48.07 20.53
C ALA A 103 4.30 -48.33 19.25
N LEU A 104 3.15 -49.01 19.34
CA LEU A 104 2.25 -49.22 18.20
C LEU A 104 1.34 -48.01 17.98
N ASP A 105 0.82 -47.40 19.04
CA ASP A 105 0.06 -46.13 18.96
C ASP A 105 0.94 -44.92 18.62
N GLU A 106 2.18 -44.85 19.11
CA GLU A 106 3.15 -43.79 18.72
C GLU A 106 3.59 -43.92 17.25
N SER A 107 3.64 -45.13 16.70
CA SER A 107 3.98 -45.33 15.28
C SER A 107 2.84 -44.92 14.33
N PHE A 108 1.59 -45.04 14.78
CA PHE A 108 0.41 -44.63 14.01
C PHE A 108 0.18 -43.12 14.11
N THR A 109 0.28 -42.55 15.32
CA THR A 109 0.16 -41.10 15.54
C THR A 109 1.31 -40.31 14.95
N SER A 110 2.56 -40.79 15.00
CA SER A 110 3.69 -40.10 14.34
C SER A 110 3.58 -40.10 12.81
N SER A 111 3.01 -41.15 12.22
CA SER A 111 2.74 -41.23 10.78
C SER A 111 1.66 -40.23 10.35
N GLU A 112 0.57 -40.12 11.13
CA GLU A 112 -0.50 -39.16 10.86
C GLU A 112 -0.06 -37.71 11.10
N VAL A 113 0.65 -37.43 12.20
CA VAL A 113 1.22 -36.10 12.48
C VAL A 113 2.19 -35.68 11.38
N HIS A 114 3.07 -36.59 10.92
CA HIS A 114 4.01 -36.28 9.84
C HIS A 114 3.31 -36.14 8.48
N LYS A 115 2.22 -36.87 8.25
CA LYS A 115 1.37 -36.72 7.05
C LYS A 115 0.63 -35.38 7.07
N GLN A 116 0.11 -34.96 8.22
CA GLN A 116 -0.58 -33.69 8.41
C GLN A 116 0.38 -32.50 8.33
N GLU A 117 1.59 -32.63 8.85
CA GLU A 117 2.66 -31.65 8.69
C GLU A 117 3.10 -31.51 7.22
N LYS A 118 3.26 -32.63 6.50
CA LYS A 118 3.54 -32.62 5.06
C LYS A 118 2.40 -32.02 4.24
N LEU A 119 1.15 -32.35 4.57
CA LEU A 119 -0.04 -31.79 3.92
C LEU A 119 -0.12 -30.29 4.15
N ASN A 120 0.16 -29.82 5.37
CA ASN A 120 0.23 -28.41 5.73
C ASN A 120 1.37 -27.70 4.98
N LYS A 121 2.55 -28.31 4.85
CA LYS A 121 3.67 -27.73 4.11
C LYS A 121 3.40 -27.64 2.61
N PHE A 122 2.79 -28.66 2.02
CA PHE A 122 2.38 -28.64 0.62
C PHE A 122 1.30 -27.58 0.38
N HIS A 123 0.28 -27.52 1.23
CA HIS A 123 -0.79 -26.53 1.16
C HIS A 123 -0.26 -25.10 1.27
N ARG A 124 0.66 -24.83 2.21
CA ARG A 124 1.32 -23.51 2.35
C ARG A 124 2.10 -23.11 1.09
N LYS A 125 2.88 -24.04 0.52
CA LYS A 125 3.61 -23.79 -0.74
C LYS A 125 2.66 -23.53 -1.91
N PHE A 126 1.54 -24.24 -1.95
CA PHE A 126 0.53 -24.06 -2.97
C PHE A 126 -0.13 -22.68 -2.85
N LEU A 127 -0.53 -22.27 -1.64
CA LEU A 127 -1.09 -20.95 -1.38
C LEU A 127 -0.11 -19.82 -1.76
N PHE A 128 1.16 -19.95 -1.38
CA PHE A 128 2.21 -18.98 -1.74
C PHE A 128 2.31 -18.72 -3.26
N ILE A 129 2.12 -19.76 -4.08
CA ILE A 129 2.16 -19.63 -5.55
C ILE A 129 0.84 -19.10 -6.10
N ILE A 130 -0.30 -19.56 -5.57
CA ILE A 130 -1.62 -19.25 -6.13
C ILE A 130 -2.10 -17.86 -5.73
N GLU A 131 -1.78 -17.37 -4.53
CA GLU A 131 -2.28 -16.10 -4.02
C GLU A 131 -1.91 -14.90 -4.93
N PRO A 132 -0.64 -14.69 -5.34
CA PRO A 132 -0.29 -13.60 -6.26
C PRO A 132 -0.90 -13.77 -7.66
N ILE A 133 -1.06 -15.02 -8.14
CA ILE A 133 -1.69 -15.28 -9.43
C ILE A 133 -3.18 -14.92 -9.39
N LEU A 134 -3.91 -15.40 -8.39
CA LEU A 134 -5.34 -15.14 -8.26
C LEU A 134 -5.61 -13.64 -8.10
N SER A 135 -4.90 -13.00 -7.17
CA SER A 135 -5.08 -11.59 -6.86
C SER A 135 -4.63 -10.70 -8.03
N GLY A 136 -3.43 -10.93 -8.56
CA GLY A 136 -2.86 -10.10 -9.62
C GLY A 136 -3.46 -10.33 -11.01
N MET A 137 -3.92 -11.54 -11.37
CA MET A 137 -4.41 -11.84 -12.73
C MET A 137 -5.93 -11.97 -12.85
N PHE A 138 -6.67 -12.16 -11.75
CA PHE A 138 -8.12 -12.35 -11.82
C PHE A 138 -8.90 -11.30 -11.03
N ILE A 139 -8.50 -11.02 -9.78
CA ILE A 139 -9.20 -10.03 -8.96
C ILE A 139 -8.83 -8.61 -9.42
N PHE A 140 -7.54 -8.36 -9.66
CA PHE A 140 -7.04 -7.05 -10.07
C PHE A 140 -7.70 -6.51 -11.37
N PRO A 141 -7.84 -7.28 -12.46
CA PRO A 141 -8.50 -6.76 -13.66
C PRO A 141 -9.96 -6.36 -13.41
N MET A 142 -10.68 -7.07 -12.53
CA MET A 142 -12.05 -6.71 -12.15
C MET A 142 -12.10 -5.40 -11.35
N LEU A 143 -11.08 -5.15 -10.53
CA LEU A 143 -10.93 -3.89 -9.82
C LEU A 143 -10.65 -2.72 -10.78
N VAL A 144 -9.75 -2.91 -11.75
CA VAL A 144 -9.49 -1.87 -12.77
C VAL A 144 -10.75 -1.61 -13.59
N LEU A 145 -11.50 -2.66 -13.94
CA LEU A 145 -12.76 -2.54 -14.67
C LEU A 145 -13.81 -1.73 -13.90
N PHE A 146 -13.91 -1.94 -12.59
CA PHE A 146 -14.78 -1.14 -11.74
C PHE A 146 -14.39 0.35 -11.76
N TRP A 147 -13.11 0.64 -11.65
CA TRP A 147 -12.60 2.01 -11.66
C TRP A 147 -12.77 2.70 -13.01
N GLU A 148 -12.39 2.04 -14.11
CA GLU A 148 -12.51 2.58 -15.47
C GLU A 148 -13.97 2.89 -15.82
N CYS A 149 -14.88 1.93 -15.61
CA CYS A 149 -16.29 2.15 -15.89
C CYS A 149 -16.89 3.25 -15.00
N GLY A 150 -16.51 3.29 -13.72
CA GLY A 150 -16.96 4.34 -12.81
C GLY A 150 -16.46 5.72 -13.22
N TRP A 151 -15.19 5.83 -13.63
CA TRP A 151 -14.57 7.04 -14.13
C TRP A 151 -15.32 7.58 -15.36
N ASN A 152 -15.53 6.72 -16.36
CA ASN A 152 -16.25 7.07 -17.58
C ASN A 152 -17.73 7.44 -17.32
N LEU A 153 -18.39 6.83 -16.34
CA LEU A 153 -19.74 7.26 -15.91
C LEU A 153 -19.76 8.66 -15.32
N ILE A 154 -18.75 9.02 -14.52
CA ILE A 154 -18.63 10.37 -13.94
C ILE A 154 -18.38 11.40 -15.05
N LEU A 155 -17.53 11.09 -16.05
CA LEU A 155 -17.35 11.94 -17.22
C LEU A 155 -18.65 12.17 -17.99
N ILE A 156 -19.40 11.11 -18.29
CA ILE A 156 -20.69 11.24 -18.99
C ILE A 156 -21.67 12.10 -18.18
N LEU A 157 -21.71 11.92 -16.85
CA LEU A 157 -22.55 12.73 -15.97
C LEU A 157 -22.11 14.20 -15.95
N LEU A 158 -20.80 14.46 -15.87
CA LEU A 158 -20.23 15.80 -15.89
C LEU A 158 -20.51 16.52 -17.21
N ASN A 159 -20.37 15.81 -18.33
CA ASN A 159 -20.73 16.31 -19.66
C ASN A 159 -22.20 16.74 -19.73
N ARG A 160 -23.11 15.88 -19.27
CA ARG A 160 -24.55 16.19 -19.21
C ARG A 160 -24.85 17.40 -18.31
N LEU A 161 -24.18 17.51 -17.16
CA LEU A 161 -24.36 18.64 -16.23
C LEU A 161 -23.90 19.97 -16.82
N ASN A 162 -22.89 19.96 -17.69
CA ASN A 162 -22.40 21.15 -18.38
C ASN A 162 -23.12 21.43 -19.71
N GLY A 163 -24.09 20.60 -20.08
CA GLY A 163 -24.86 20.76 -21.32
C GLY A 163 -24.15 20.27 -22.58
N PHE A 164 -23.05 19.54 -22.43
CA PHE A 164 -22.35 18.90 -23.55
C PHE A 164 -23.18 17.71 -24.07
N PRO A 165 -23.20 17.48 -25.39
CA PRO A 165 -23.99 16.39 -25.97
C PRO A 165 -23.50 15.04 -25.46
N SER A 166 -24.42 14.23 -24.93
CA SER A 166 -24.12 12.91 -24.35
C SER A 166 -23.72 11.84 -25.37
N ASN A 167 -23.76 12.18 -26.65
CA ASN A 167 -23.51 11.27 -27.76
C ASN A 167 -22.12 11.47 -28.36
N LEU A 168 -21.18 12.11 -27.65
CA LEU A 168 -19.79 12.07 -28.09
C LEU A 168 -19.34 10.61 -28.05
N HIS A 169 -19.26 10.01 -29.23
CA HIS A 169 -18.55 8.77 -29.45
C HIS A 169 -17.11 8.99 -28.99
N LEU A 170 -16.59 8.15 -28.09
CA LEU A 170 -15.18 8.22 -27.68
C LEU A 170 -14.22 8.21 -28.87
N ASP A 171 -14.63 7.61 -29.99
CA ASP A 171 -13.87 7.53 -31.24
C ASP A 171 -13.72 8.88 -31.99
N GLU A 172 -14.55 9.87 -31.67
CA GLU A 172 -14.52 11.23 -32.25
C GLU A 172 -14.08 12.31 -31.24
N ILE A 173 -13.68 11.95 -30.02
CA ILE A 173 -13.06 12.90 -29.10
C ILE A 173 -11.65 13.18 -29.60
N THR A 174 -11.51 14.12 -30.54
CA THR A 174 -10.20 14.72 -30.76
C THR A 174 -9.86 15.57 -29.55
N GLN A 175 -8.57 15.71 -29.23
CA GLN A 175 -8.09 16.52 -28.11
C GLN A 175 -8.55 18.00 -28.20
N GLU A 176 -9.04 18.44 -29.37
CA GLU A 176 -9.61 19.76 -29.64
C GLU A 176 -11.10 19.87 -29.26
N ASP A 177 -11.81 18.75 -29.02
CA ASP A 177 -13.26 18.71 -28.71
C ASP A 177 -13.58 18.59 -27.22
N PHE A 178 -12.57 18.51 -26.33
CA PHE A 178 -12.81 18.71 -24.91
C PHE A 178 -13.19 20.17 -24.67
N GLU A 179 -14.49 20.45 -24.77
CA GLU A 179 -15.05 21.71 -24.31
C GLU A 179 -14.55 21.98 -22.88
N SER A 180 -13.75 23.04 -22.73
CA SER A 180 -13.04 23.32 -21.49
C SER A 180 -14.03 23.43 -20.34
N TYR A 181 -13.97 22.50 -19.38
CA TYR A 181 -14.79 22.59 -18.19
C TYR A 181 -14.48 23.89 -17.44
N THR A 182 -15.51 24.59 -17.00
CA THR A 182 -15.29 25.75 -16.13
C THR A 182 -14.71 25.26 -14.80
N PHE A 183 -13.80 26.03 -14.20
CA PHE A 183 -13.22 25.69 -12.89
C PHE A 183 -14.32 25.38 -11.85
N LEU A 184 -15.41 26.15 -11.88
CA LEU A 184 -16.54 25.98 -10.97
C LEU A 184 -17.27 24.64 -11.17
N SER A 185 -17.38 24.17 -12.42
CA SER A 185 -18.04 22.90 -12.74
C SER A 185 -17.31 21.67 -12.20
N LEU A 186 -15.98 21.75 -12.04
CA LEU A 186 -15.17 20.69 -11.44
C LEU A 186 -15.04 20.86 -9.92
N PHE A 187 -14.84 22.11 -9.48
CA PHE A 187 -14.56 22.41 -8.08
C PHE A 187 -15.80 22.22 -7.17
N ILE A 188 -17.01 22.51 -7.65
CA ILE A 188 -18.23 22.31 -6.84
C ILE A 188 -18.47 20.81 -6.54
N PRO A 189 -18.50 19.89 -7.53
CA PRO A 189 -18.64 18.46 -7.26
C PRO A 189 -17.53 17.91 -6.37
N TYR A 190 -16.28 18.37 -6.57
CA TYR A 190 -15.17 18.04 -5.68
C TYR A 190 -15.45 18.47 -4.24
N LEU A 191 -15.82 19.73 -4.01
CA LEU A 191 -16.12 20.24 -2.67
C LEU A 191 -17.29 19.51 -2.00
N ILE A 192 -18.34 19.16 -2.77
CA ILE A 192 -19.46 18.35 -2.25
C ILE A 192 -18.97 16.97 -1.82
N THR A 193 -18.14 16.33 -2.64
CA THR A 193 -17.56 15.01 -2.36
C THR A 193 -16.69 15.06 -1.09
N GLU A 194 -15.88 16.10 -0.95
CA GLU A 194 -15.06 16.36 0.24
C GLU A 194 -15.89 16.54 1.52
N ILE A 195 -17.00 17.29 1.44
CA ILE A 195 -17.92 17.44 2.58
C ILE A 195 -18.55 16.10 2.96
N ILE A 196 -18.94 15.29 1.98
CA ILE A 196 -19.51 13.96 2.23
C ILE A 196 -18.45 13.05 2.87
N LEU A 197 -17.23 13.01 2.33
CA LEU A 197 -16.12 12.26 2.91
C LEU A 197 -15.83 12.71 4.35
N LEU A 198 -15.81 14.01 4.63
CA LEU A 198 -15.67 14.52 6.00
C LEU A 198 -16.79 14.00 6.92
N CYS A 199 -18.04 13.97 6.45
CA CYS A 199 -19.15 13.38 7.20
C CYS A 199 -18.92 11.88 7.45
N TYR A 200 -18.40 11.14 6.49
CA TYR A 200 -18.00 9.74 6.68
C TYR A 200 -16.92 9.61 7.76
N TYR A 201 -15.88 10.44 7.72
CA TYR A 201 -14.79 10.44 8.71
C TYR A 201 -15.28 10.77 10.12
N LEU A 202 -16.18 11.74 10.27
CA LEU A 202 -16.77 12.09 11.56
C LEU A 202 -17.76 11.03 12.05
N GLY A 203 -18.42 10.31 11.14
CA GLY A 203 -19.45 9.31 11.42
C GLY A 203 -18.95 7.88 11.63
N GLN A 204 -17.65 7.60 11.50
CA GLN A 204 -17.09 6.23 11.52
C GLN A 204 -17.54 5.42 12.75
N ASP A 205 -17.43 5.99 13.96
CA ASP A 205 -17.83 5.31 15.20
C ASP A 205 -19.32 4.97 15.21
N PHE A 206 -20.15 5.88 14.73
CA PHE A 206 -21.60 5.68 14.65
C PHE A 206 -21.93 4.55 13.68
N PHE A 207 -21.34 4.54 12.49
CA PHE A 207 -21.53 3.47 11.50
C PHE A 207 -21.04 2.12 12.02
N HIS A 208 -19.89 2.10 12.71
CA HIS A 208 -19.32 0.91 13.30
C HIS A 208 -20.26 0.27 14.33
N GLU A 209 -20.68 1.03 15.33
CA GLU A 209 -21.59 0.53 16.38
C GLU A 209 -22.94 0.14 15.79
N PHE A 210 -23.48 0.95 14.86
CA PHE A 210 -24.74 0.64 14.19
C PHE A 210 -24.69 -0.70 13.44
N LEU A 211 -23.61 -0.97 12.69
CA LEU A 211 -23.45 -2.21 11.93
C LEU A 211 -23.19 -3.42 12.81
N LYS A 212 -22.48 -3.23 13.93
CA LYS A 212 -22.14 -4.30 14.88
C LYS A 212 -23.37 -4.90 15.55
N GLU A 213 -24.39 -4.09 15.82
CA GLU A 213 -25.64 -4.54 16.46
C GLU A 213 -26.58 -5.31 15.51
N LYS A 214 -26.36 -5.28 14.19
CA LYS A 214 -27.28 -5.92 13.23
C LYS A 214 -27.03 -7.41 13.06
N HIS A 215 -28.08 -8.12 12.65
CA HIS A 215 -27.99 -9.51 12.21
C HIS A 215 -27.00 -9.66 11.05
N TRP A 216 -26.26 -10.77 11.02
CA TRP A 216 -25.11 -10.97 10.12
C TRP A 216 -25.42 -10.69 8.64
N PHE A 217 -26.60 -11.11 8.16
CA PHE A 217 -27.01 -10.90 6.77
C PHE A 217 -27.21 -9.42 6.42
N ILE A 218 -27.94 -8.69 7.27
CA ILE A 218 -28.17 -7.24 7.11
C ILE A 218 -26.85 -6.49 7.22
N LYS A 219 -26.02 -6.88 8.19
CA LYS A 219 -24.67 -6.36 8.39
C LYS A 219 -23.81 -6.51 7.12
N THR A 220 -23.82 -7.68 6.47
CA THR A 220 -23.08 -7.90 5.22
C THR A 220 -23.59 -6.99 4.10
N ILE A 221 -24.91 -6.92 3.87
CA ILE A 221 -25.49 -6.07 2.81
C ILE A 221 -25.14 -4.60 3.03
N LEU A 222 -25.36 -4.09 4.25
CA LEU A 222 -25.07 -2.69 4.56
C LEU A 222 -23.58 -2.37 4.46
N LEU A 223 -22.70 -3.30 4.84
CA LEU A 223 -21.26 -3.14 4.65
C LEU A 223 -20.89 -3.04 3.17
N LYS A 224 -21.44 -3.91 2.30
CA LYS A 224 -21.18 -3.81 0.85
C LYS A 224 -21.70 -2.50 0.26
N PHE A 225 -22.88 -2.06 0.70
CA PHE A 225 -23.43 -0.79 0.27
C PHE A 225 -22.57 0.40 0.71
N HIS A 226 -22.08 0.39 1.95
CA HIS A 226 -21.10 1.37 2.45
C HIS A 226 -19.84 1.40 1.59
N ILE A 227 -19.25 0.23 1.30
CA ILE A 227 -18.05 0.11 0.46
C ILE A 227 -18.32 0.68 -0.94
N PHE A 228 -19.44 0.35 -1.56
CA PHE A 228 -19.81 0.84 -2.89
C PHE A 228 -19.92 2.37 -2.94
N LEU A 229 -20.62 2.96 -1.97
CA LEU A 229 -20.78 4.41 -1.88
C LEU A 229 -19.43 5.10 -1.69
N LEU A 230 -18.60 4.58 -0.79
CA LEU A 230 -17.28 5.13 -0.53
C LEU A 230 -16.39 5.06 -1.77
N ALA A 231 -16.39 3.93 -2.48
CA ALA A 231 -15.65 3.74 -3.72
C ALA A 231 -16.13 4.72 -4.81
N SER A 232 -17.44 4.93 -4.92
CA SER A 232 -18.03 5.91 -5.85
C SER A 232 -17.55 7.33 -5.54
N LEU A 233 -17.52 7.71 -4.25
CA LEU A 233 -17.02 9.03 -3.82
C LEU A 233 -15.55 9.21 -4.16
N TYR A 234 -14.71 8.18 -3.96
CA TYR A 234 -13.31 8.23 -4.35
C TYR A 234 -13.11 8.39 -5.87
N ILE A 235 -13.91 7.69 -6.68
CA ILE A 235 -13.88 7.87 -8.14
C ILE A 235 -14.22 9.31 -8.51
N VAL A 236 -15.27 9.89 -7.91
CA VAL A 236 -15.63 11.31 -8.16
C VAL A 236 -14.50 12.25 -7.73
N GLN A 237 -13.93 12.05 -6.53
CA GLN A 237 -12.83 12.88 -6.03
C GLN A 237 -11.62 12.84 -6.96
N TRP A 238 -11.18 11.63 -7.33
CA TRP A 238 -10.04 11.43 -8.21
C TRP A 238 -10.28 12.05 -9.58
N GLU A 239 -11.45 11.81 -10.16
CA GLU A 239 -11.76 12.32 -11.49
C GLU A 239 -11.85 13.85 -11.52
N MET A 240 -12.54 14.46 -10.56
CA MET A 240 -12.62 15.93 -10.52
C MET A 240 -11.24 16.58 -10.39
N LEU A 241 -10.36 16.00 -9.56
CA LEU A 241 -9.00 16.50 -9.40
C LEU A 241 -8.15 16.25 -10.64
N TRP A 242 -8.20 15.05 -11.21
CA TRP A 242 -7.46 14.69 -12.41
C TRP A 242 -7.83 15.62 -13.58
N THR A 243 -9.13 15.77 -13.84
CA THR A 243 -9.65 16.68 -14.87
C THR A 243 -9.29 18.14 -14.58
N LEU A 244 -9.27 18.57 -13.32
CA LEU A 244 -8.84 19.93 -12.95
C LEU A 244 -7.36 20.15 -13.25
N TRP A 245 -6.51 19.17 -12.96
CA TRP A 245 -5.10 19.23 -13.34
C TRP A 245 -4.94 19.23 -14.86
N ASP A 246 -5.71 18.45 -15.60
CA ASP A 246 -5.69 18.45 -17.07
C ASP A 246 -6.05 19.79 -17.68
N GLN A 247 -7.13 20.40 -17.23
CA GLN A 247 -7.63 21.65 -17.82
C GLN A 247 -6.79 22.87 -17.43
N PHE A 248 -6.19 22.87 -16.24
CA PHE A 248 -5.57 24.06 -15.65
C PHE A 248 -4.05 23.97 -15.50
N THR A 249 -3.40 22.93 -16.03
CA THR A 249 -1.93 22.87 -16.11
C THR A 249 -1.38 22.70 -17.51
N PRO A 250 -0.16 23.20 -17.78
CA PRO A 250 0.48 23.01 -19.08
C PRO A 250 0.75 21.54 -19.36
N HIS A 251 0.39 21.06 -20.56
CA HIS A 251 0.72 19.74 -21.09
C HIS A 251 2.16 19.65 -21.63
N GLU A 252 3.09 20.41 -21.03
CA GLU A 252 4.49 20.30 -21.40
C GLU A 252 5.12 19.15 -20.60
N THR A 253 5.70 18.17 -21.28
CA THR A 253 6.33 16.99 -20.63
C THR A 253 7.31 17.38 -19.51
N TYR A 254 8.08 18.46 -19.70
CA TYR A 254 9.00 18.95 -18.67
C TYR A 254 8.27 19.42 -17.40
N PHE A 255 7.13 20.11 -17.57
CA PHE A 255 6.30 20.56 -16.46
C PHE A 255 5.73 19.36 -15.71
N GLU A 256 5.17 18.38 -16.42
CA GLU A 256 4.56 17.18 -15.83
C GLU A 256 5.57 16.31 -15.07
N VAL A 257 6.76 16.10 -15.64
CA VAL A 257 7.87 15.40 -14.97
C VAL A 257 8.29 16.15 -13.71
N THR A 258 8.48 17.47 -13.81
CA THR A 258 8.92 18.30 -12.67
C THR A 258 7.88 18.30 -11.56
N LEU A 259 6.59 18.41 -11.92
CA LEU A 259 5.47 18.39 -10.97
C LEU A 259 5.35 17.04 -10.27
N SER A 260 5.47 15.94 -11.01
CA SER A 260 5.41 14.57 -10.47
C SER A 260 6.57 14.31 -9.50
N ILE A 261 7.79 14.72 -9.89
CA ILE A 261 8.97 14.59 -9.01
C ILE A 261 8.81 15.47 -7.76
N ALA A 262 8.33 16.71 -7.90
CA ALA A 262 8.08 17.60 -6.77
C ALA A 262 7.02 17.01 -5.81
N ALA A 263 5.97 16.41 -6.35
CA ALA A 263 4.94 15.73 -5.56
C ALA A 263 5.49 14.49 -4.84
N ILE A 264 6.35 13.69 -5.47
CA ILE A 264 7.06 12.57 -4.81
C ILE A 264 7.88 13.10 -3.61
N PHE A 265 8.65 14.17 -3.81
CA PHE A 265 9.43 14.77 -2.72
C PHE A 265 8.52 15.31 -1.60
N ALA A 266 7.42 15.97 -1.94
CA ALA A 266 6.45 16.44 -0.96
C ALA A 266 5.86 15.27 -0.16
N LEU A 267 5.50 14.17 -0.81
CA LEU A 267 4.96 12.97 -0.16
C LEU A 267 5.97 12.35 0.82
N ILE A 268 7.26 12.28 0.44
CA ILE A 268 8.35 11.86 1.34
C ILE A 268 8.52 12.83 2.51
N VAL A 269 8.37 14.15 2.31
CA VAL A 269 8.49 15.14 3.39
C VAL A 269 7.34 15.05 4.38
N PHE A 270 6.10 14.87 3.90
CA PHE A 270 4.91 14.84 4.75
C PHE A 270 4.72 13.51 5.49
N ILE A 271 4.99 12.39 4.84
CA ILE A 271 4.67 11.04 5.37
C ILE A 271 5.94 10.24 5.70
N GLY A 272 7.06 10.56 5.06
CA GLY A 272 8.32 9.82 5.19
C GLY A 272 8.46 8.66 4.19
N HIS A 273 7.35 8.12 3.70
CA HIS A 273 7.34 6.90 2.87
C HIS A 273 6.48 7.00 1.61
N LEU A 274 6.83 6.22 0.58
CA LEU A 274 6.09 6.14 -0.69
C LEU A 274 5.05 5.02 -0.76
N SER A 275 4.73 4.34 0.36
CA SER A 275 3.80 3.20 0.34
C SER A 275 2.40 3.57 -0.13
N ASP A 276 1.96 4.81 0.10
CA ASP A 276 0.61 5.28 -0.26
C ASP A 276 0.44 5.48 -1.78
N LEU A 277 1.53 5.39 -2.55
CA LEU A 277 1.47 5.33 -4.03
C LEU A 277 1.21 3.92 -4.55
N VAL A 278 1.50 2.90 -3.74
CA VAL A 278 1.32 1.51 -4.12
C VAL A 278 -0.13 1.15 -3.83
N CYS A 279 -0.80 0.57 -4.83
CA CYS A 279 -2.17 0.07 -4.70
C CYS A 279 -2.23 -1.38 -5.22
N SER A 280 -3.43 -1.90 -5.52
CA SER A 280 -3.54 -3.16 -6.26
C SER A 280 -2.69 -3.10 -7.55
N PRO A 281 -2.06 -4.18 -8.01
CA PRO A 281 -2.21 -5.56 -7.57
C PRO A 281 -1.40 -5.94 -6.33
N PHE A 282 -0.66 -5.04 -5.66
CA PHE A 282 0.15 -5.38 -4.48
C PHE A 282 -0.61 -5.30 -3.14
N LEU A 283 -1.67 -4.50 -3.10
CA LEU A 283 -2.48 -4.34 -1.91
C LEU A 283 -3.91 -4.76 -2.21
N PHE A 284 -4.39 -5.73 -1.45
CA PHE A 284 -5.80 -6.11 -1.38
C PHE A 284 -6.24 -6.05 0.08
N SER A 285 -7.43 -5.52 0.29
CA SER A 285 -8.12 -5.51 1.57
C SER A 285 -9.28 -6.50 1.57
N TYR A 286 -9.59 -7.00 2.76
CA TYR A 286 -10.64 -7.99 2.98
C TYR A 286 -11.84 -7.21 3.50
N ASP A 287 -13.03 -7.58 3.05
CA ASP A 287 -14.28 -6.95 3.48
C ASP A 287 -14.60 -7.28 4.95
N SER A 288 -13.92 -6.60 5.88
CA SER A 288 -14.22 -6.61 7.31
C SER A 288 -14.80 -5.27 7.75
N ILE A 289 -15.56 -5.29 8.84
CA ILE A 289 -16.09 -4.05 9.43
C ILE A 289 -14.96 -3.15 9.93
N GLU A 290 -13.97 -3.77 10.57
CA GLU A 290 -12.88 -3.09 11.23
C GLU A 290 -12.02 -2.33 10.21
N TYR A 291 -11.79 -2.92 9.05
CA TYR A 291 -10.95 -2.37 7.98
C TYR A 291 -11.69 -1.41 7.05
N CYS A 292 -13.01 -1.56 6.88
CA CYS A 292 -13.79 -0.77 5.92
C CYS A 292 -14.44 0.48 6.52
N ILE A 293 -14.54 0.58 7.85
CA ILE A 293 -15.18 1.72 8.52
C ILE A 293 -14.16 2.66 9.14
N TYR A 294 -13.06 2.15 9.67
CA TYR A 294 -12.07 2.98 10.36
C TYR A 294 -10.94 3.39 9.43
N PHE A 295 -10.75 4.70 9.30
CA PHE A 295 -9.70 5.29 8.47
C PHE A 295 -8.58 5.78 9.39
N GLY A 296 -7.54 4.97 9.52
CA GLY A 296 -6.41 5.22 10.41
C GLY A 296 -5.35 6.14 9.80
N CYS A 297 -4.72 6.95 10.66
CA CYS A 297 -3.45 7.62 10.35
C CYS A 297 -2.45 7.37 11.48
N PRO A 298 -1.15 7.17 11.17
CA PRO A 298 -0.11 7.00 12.18
C PRO A 298 0.13 8.23 13.08
N LEU A 299 -0.43 9.41 12.78
CA LEU A 299 -0.28 10.63 13.60
C LEU A 299 -1.11 10.63 14.91
N LEU A 300 -1.53 9.46 15.39
CA LEU A 300 -2.38 9.33 16.57
C LEU A 300 -1.61 9.74 17.85
N THR A 301 -1.91 10.91 18.38
CA THR A 301 -1.47 11.26 19.74
C THR A 301 -2.49 10.76 20.76
N ARG A 302 -2.01 10.01 21.75
CA ARG A 302 -2.81 9.26 22.75
C ARG A 302 -3.81 10.09 23.57
N ASN A 303 -3.74 11.43 23.50
CA ASN A 303 -4.51 12.35 24.35
C ASN A 303 -5.54 13.20 23.59
N MET A 304 -5.80 12.94 22.30
CA MET A 304 -6.75 13.73 21.52
C MET A 304 -8.17 13.13 21.51
N LYS A 305 -9.19 14.00 21.49
CA LYS A 305 -10.58 13.58 21.28
C LYS A 305 -10.72 12.95 19.89
N ILE A 306 -11.49 11.87 19.79
CA ILE A 306 -11.65 11.06 18.57
C ILE A 306 -12.08 11.91 17.35
N TRP A 307 -13.06 12.80 17.50
CA TRP A 307 -13.47 13.67 16.40
C TRP A 307 -12.34 14.57 15.86
N LYS A 308 -11.39 15.00 16.70
CA LYS A 308 -10.23 15.80 16.26
C LYS A 308 -9.26 14.95 15.46
N ILE A 309 -9.06 13.70 15.89
CA ILE A 309 -8.26 12.72 15.17
C ILE A 309 -8.88 12.51 13.78
N ASN A 310 -10.19 12.26 13.70
CA ASN A 310 -10.85 11.98 12.43
C ASN A 310 -10.75 13.17 11.46
N VAL A 311 -10.87 14.41 11.96
CA VAL A 311 -10.66 15.63 11.14
C VAL A 311 -9.21 15.73 10.65
N ILE A 312 -8.22 15.45 11.51
CA ILE A 312 -6.80 15.49 11.10
C ILE A 312 -6.51 14.39 10.07
N ASN A 313 -7.03 13.19 10.28
CA ASN A 313 -6.88 12.08 9.34
C ASN A 313 -7.48 12.43 7.99
N TYR A 314 -8.68 13.02 7.98
CA TYR A 314 -9.34 13.50 6.77
C TYR A 314 -8.49 14.56 6.06
N ILE A 315 -8.04 15.62 6.76
CA ILE A 315 -7.23 16.68 6.13
C ILE A 315 -5.92 16.12 5.58
N LEU A 316 -5.23 15.26 6.33
CA LEU A 316 -3.97 14.70 5.88
C LEU A 316 -4.19 13.78 4.68
N TYR A 317 -5.06 12.78 4.79
CA TYR A 317 -5.21 11.79 3.72
C TYR A 317 -5.96 12.33 2.52
N GLU A 318 -7.16 12.88 2.71
CA GLU A 318 -8.03 13.27 1.61
C GLU A 318 -7.57 14.56 0.95
N ILE A 319 -7.12 15.55 1.72
CA ILE A 319 -6.73 16.84 1.15
C ILE A 319 -5.26 16.88 0.73
N ILE A 320 -4.33 16.29 1.49
CA ILE A 320 -2.90 16.40 1.19
C ILE A 320 -2.40 15.18 0.40
N ILE A 321 -2.55 13.98 0.95
CA ILE A 321 -1.93 12.77 0.39
C ILE A 321 -2.60 12.39 -0.94
N SER A 322 -3.94 12.35 -0.98
CA SER A 322 -4.71 12.01 -2.19
C SER A 322 -4.35 12.92 -3.36
N ASN A 323 -4.32 14.25 -3.12
CA ASN A 323 -3.93 15.23 -4.14
C ASN A 323 -2.50 15.01 -4.65
N LEU A 324 -1.53 14.79 -3.76
CA LEU A 324 -0.14 14.50 -4.16
C LEU A 324 -0.06 13.20 -4.98
N SER A 325 -0.76 12.15 -4.56
CA SER A 325 -0.84 10.89 -5.29
C SER A 325 -1.41 11.07 -6.69
N ILE A 326 -2.53 11.80 -6.83
CA ILE A 326 -3.16 12.09 -8.13
C ILE A 326 -2.18 12.81 -9.06
N MET A 327 -1.47 13.84 -8.56
CA MET A 327 -0.48 14.58 -9.36
C MET A 327 0.64 13.66 -9.88
N ILE A 328 1.11 12.73 -9.06
CA ILE A 328 2.15 11.76 -9.42
C ILE A 328 1.61 10.78 -10.47
N TRP A 329 0.47 10.14 -10.19
CA TRP A 329 -0.16 9.17 -11.10
C TRP A 329 -0.45 9.79 -12.46
N ARG A 330 -1.08 10.98 -12.48
CA ARG A 330 -1.37 11.74 -13.70
C ARG A 330 -0.15 12.00 -14.54
N GLY A 331 0.90 12.60 -13.97
CA GLY A 331 2.07 12.97 -14.75
C GLY A 331 2.79 11.74 -15.32
N PHE A 332 2.81 10.61 -14.61
CA PHE A 332 3.35 9.37 -15.16
C PHE A 332 2.45 8.73 -16.24
N TYR A 333 1.12 8.84 -16.12
CA TYR A 333 0.20 8.40 -17.17
C TYR A 333 0.45 9.18 -18.47
N HIS A 334 0.50 10.51 -18.41
CA HIS A 334 0.75 11.34 -19.57
C HIS A 334 2.08 11.05 -20.26
N ILE A 335 3.16 10.87 -19.49
CA ILE A 335 4.46 10.46 -20.03
C ILE A 335 4.34 9.13 -20.81
N LEU A 336 3.56 8.18 -20.31
CA LEU A 336 3.34 6.91 -20.99
C LEU A 336 2.44 7.08 -22.22
N ASP A 337 1.41 7.90 -22.16
CA ASP A 337 0.51 8.16 -23.28
C ASP A 337 1.22 8.86 -24.44
N ASP A 338 2.04 9.87 -24.14
CA ASP A 338 2.76 10.66 -25.15
C ASP A 338 3.94 9.93 -25.78
N HIS A 339 4.60 9.04 -25.04
CA HIS A 339 5.89 8.46 -25.46
C HIS A 339 5.88 6.94 -25.64
N PHE A 340 4.96 6.21 -25.03
CA PHE A 340 4.97 4.76 -25.03
C PHE A 340 4.05 4.18 -26.10
N TYR A 341 4.55 4.15 -27.34
CA TYR A 341 3.83 3.66 -28.53
C TYR A 341 2.47 4.37 -28.75
N PRO A 342 2.45 5.71 -28.90
CA PRO A 342 1.21 6.47 -29.05
C PRO A 342 0.38 6.03 -30.26
N ASP A 343 1.03 5.61 -31.36
CA ASP A 343 0.35 5.22 -32.60
C ASP A 343 -0.33 3.84 -32.54
N ASN A 344 -0.05 3.04 -31.51
CA ASN A 344 -0.59 1.68 -31.39
C ASN A 344 -0.98 1.36 -29.95
N LEU A 345 -2.20 1.75 -29.59
CA LEU A 345 -2.77 1.59 -28.25
C LEU A 345 -2.78 0.13 -27.78
N THR A 346 -3.08 -0.83 -28.66
CA THR A 346 -3.09 -2.26 -28.29
C THR A 346 -1.68 -2.76 -27.96
N LEU A 347 -0.68 -2.38 -28.75
CA LEU A 347 0.71 -2.74 -28.48
C LEU A 347 1.23 -2.05 -27.22
N SER A 348 0.87 -0.78 -27.03
CA SER A 348 1.17 -0.01 -25.81
C SER A 348 0.62 -0.70 -24.57
N ALA A 349 -0.68 -1.04 -24.58
CA ALA A 349 -1.36 -1.75 -23.48
C ALA A 349 -0.71 -3.10 -23.18
N GLY A 350 -0.46 -3.92 -24.20
CA GLY A 350 0.17 -5.22 -24.06
C GLY A 350 1.58 -5.15 -23.45
N LEU A 351 2.39 -4.19 -23.90
CA LEU A 351 3.74 -3.97 -23.35
C LEU A 351 3.71 -3.43 -21.92
N CYS A 352 2.76 -2.53 -21.59
CA CYS A 352 2.54 -2.08 -20.21
C CYS A 352 2.20 -3.27 -19.31
N LEU A 353 1.26 -4.14 -19.70
CA LEU A 353 0.95 -5.34 -18.92
C LEU A 353 2.16 -6.26 -18.74
N ILE A 354 2.93 -6.52 -19.80
CA ILE A 354 4.13 -7.35 -19.74
C ILE A 354 5.15 -6.77 -18.75
N MET A 355 5.50 -5.48 -18.88
CA MET A 355 6.45 -4.83 -17.97
C MET A 355 5.94 -4.79 -16.54
N GLY A 356 4.65 -4.48 -16.37
CA GLY A 356 3.98 -4.44 -15.07
C GLY A 356 4.05 -5.79 -14.35
N TYR A 357 3.72 -6.89 -15.04
CA TYR A 357 3.76 -8.24 -14.46
C TYR A 357 5.18 -8.81 -14.28
N ILE A 358 6.12 -8.44 -15.17
CA ILE A 358 7.55 -8.77 -15.00
C ILE A 358 8.11 -8.13 -13.73
N LEU A 359 7.62 -6.97 -13.30
CA LEU A 359 7.98 -6.38 -12.01
C LEU A 359 7.17 -6.96 -10.86
N TYR A 360 5.86 -7.16 -11.04
CA TYR A 360 4.94 -7.63 -10.00
C TYR A 360 5.34 -8.99 -9.43
N PHE A 361 5.47 -10.03 -10.27
CA PHE A 361 5.70 -11.39 -9.77
C PHE A 361 7.03 -11.53 -9.00
N PRO A 362 8.17 -11.01 -9.49
CA PRO A 362 9.40 -11.03 -8.71
C PRO A 362 9.28 -10.25 -7.41
N LEU A 363 8.68 -9.06 -7.42
CA LEU A 363 8.49 -8.28 -6.20
C LEU A 363 7.60 -9.02 -5.18
N MET A 364 6.62 -9.80 -5.63
CA MET A 364 5.78 -10.61 -4.76
C MET A 364 6.46 -11.87 -4.22
N TYR A 365 7.06 -12.68 -5.09
CA TYR A 365 7.66 -13.96 -4.68
C TYR A 365 9.00 -13.82 -3.97
N PHE A 366 9.71 -12.71 -4.20
CA PHE A 366 11.04 -12.51 -3.63
C PHE A 366 11.05 -11.48 -2.48
N GLN A 367 9.92 -11.12 -1.86
CA GLN A 367 9.91 -10.18 -0.73
C GLN A 367 10.90 -10.59 0.37
N ASN A 368 10.75 -11.80 0.91
CA ASN A 368 11.63 -12.33 1.97
C ASN A 368 13.07 -12.47 1.48
N TYR A 369 13.25 -12.90 0.23
CA TYR A 369 14.57 -13.06 -0.35
C TYR A 369 15.29 -11.72 -0.54
N LEU A 370 14.58 -10.64 -0.90
CA LEU A 370 15.15 -9.30 -1.02
C LEU A 370 15.62 -8.78 0.35
N GLU A 371 14.91 -9.14 1.43
CA GLU A 371 15.31 -8.82 2.80
C GLU A 371 16.53 -9.63 3.25
N GLU A 372 16.58 -10.92 2.93
CA GLU A 372 17.76 -11.76 3.18
C GLU A 372 18.98 -11.32 2.36
N LEU A 373 18.77 -10.95 1.08
CA LEU A 373 19.83 -10.45 0.21
C LEU A 373 20.42 -9.14 0.73
N ASN A 374 19.57 -8.27 1.27
CA ASN A 374 20.01 -7.03 1.89
C ASN A 374 21.00 -7.29 3.04
N LEU A 375 20.80 -8.37 3.82
CA LEU A 375 21.73 -8.78 4.87
C LEU A 375 23.01 -9.44 4.34
N LYS A 376 23.00 -9.95 3.11
CA LYS A 376 24.13 -10.69 2.52
C LYS A 376 25.14 -9.79 1.80
N PHE A 377 24.69 -8.66 1.23
CA PHE A 377 25.54 -7.75 0.46
C PHE A 377 25.93 -6.52 1.29
N GLU A 378 27.23 -6.36 1.58
CA GLU A 378 27.76 -5.29 2.44
C GLU A 378 27.29 -3.88 2.03
N PHE A 379 27.21 -3.59 0.72
CA PHE A 379 26.72 -2.30 0.23
C PHE A 379 25.24 -2.07 0.57
N TRP A 380 24.38 -3.04 0.31
CA TRP A 380 22.96 -2.92 0.60
C TRP A 380 22.71 -2.89 2.10
N THR A 381 23.41 -3.73 2.88
CA THR A 381 23.38 -3.69 4.34
C THR A 381 23.78 -2.32 4.87
N PHE A 382 24.84 -1.72 4.32
CA PHE A 382 25.26 -0.36 4.68
C PHE A 382 24.17 0.65 4.37
N VAL A 383 23.57 0.61 3.17
CA VAL A 383 22.49 1.52 2.78
C VAL A 383 21.27 1.34 3.66
N SER A 384 20.84 0.11 3.96
CA SER A 384 19.64 -0.14 4.77
C SER A 384 19.82 0.25 6.23
N ILE A 385 21.03 0.10 6.78
CA ILE A 385 21.32 0.50 8.17
C ILE A 385 21.44 2.03 8.29
N ASN A 386 22.12 2.69 7.35
CA ASN A 386 22.37 4.14 7.42
C ASN A 386 21.20 4.97 6.86
N PHE A 387 20.47 4.44 5.89
CA PHE A 387 19.36 5.10 5.20
C PHE A 387 18.16 4.15 5.02
N PRO A 388 17.57 3.64 6.12
CA PRO A 388 16.48 2.66 6.06
C PRO A 388 15.28 3.16 5.26
N GLN A 389 14.91 4.44 5.42
CA GLN A 389 13.79 5.03 4.72
C GLN A 389 14.03 5.16 3.22
N PHE A 390 15.26 5.45 2.81
CA PHE A 390 15.62 5.53 1.39
C PHE A 390 15.51 4.17 0.71
N TYR A 391 16.03 3.12 1.34
CA TYR A 391 15.90 1.75 0.86
C TYR A 391 14.44 1.32 0.72
N ARG A 392 13.60 1.61 1.73
CA ARG A 392 12.16 1.35 1.70
C ARG A 392 11.48 2.09 0.54
N ASN A 393 11.77 3.37 0.36
CA ASN A 393 11.19 4.18 -0.72
C ASN A 393 11.58 3.67 -2.11
N ILE A 394 12.79 3.12 -2.31
CA ILE A 394 13.14 2.46 -3.58
C ILE A 394 12.24 1.26 -3.85
N ARG A 395 11.98 0.41 -2.84
CA ARG A 395 11.08 -0.76 -3.00
C ARG A 395 9.66 -0.33 -3.34
N HIS A 396 9.14 0.69 -2.65
CA HIS A 396 7.81 1.23 -2.95
C HIS A 396 7.76 1.89 -4.32
N LEU A 397 8.82 2.55 -4.78
CA LEU A 397 8.88 3.13 -6.12
C LEU A 397 8.85 2.05 -7.21
N LEU A 398 9.56 0.94 -7.02
CA LEU A 398 9.50 -0.21 -7.95
C LEU A 398 8.09 -0.84 -7.99
N ALA A 399 7.45 -1.00 -6.84
CA ALA A 399 6.07 -1.48 -6.76
C ALA A 399 5.09 -0.49 -7.41
N PHE A 400 5.27 0.81 -7.18
CA PHE A 400 4.49 1.87 -7.82
C PHE A 400 4.61 1.83 -9.34
N PHE A 401 5.81 1.69 -9.91
CA PHE A 401 5.95 1.55 -11.36
C PHE A 401 5.26 0.29 -11.90
N SER A 402 5.31 -0.81 -11.15
CA SER A 402 4.56 -2.02 -11.51
C SER A 402 3.04 -1.77 -11.47
N CYS A 403 2.51 -1.08 -10.45
CA CYS A 403 1.12 -0.63 -10.41
C CYS A 403 0.78 0.22 -11.63
N LEU A 404 1.55 1.28 -11.89
CA LEU A 404 1.34 2.20 -13.00
C LEU A 404 1.19 1.47 -14.34
N PHE A 405 2.14 0.58 -14.65
CA PHE A 405 2.12 -0.20 -15.89
C PHE A 405 0.94 -1.18 -15.97
N THR A 406 0.62 -1.86 -14.87
CA THR A 406 -0.49 -2.82 -14.86
C THR A 406 -1.85 -2.14 -14.94
N TRP A 407 -2.07 -1.05 -14.19
CA TRP A 407 -3.30 -0.25 -14.26
C TRP A 407 -3.51 0.32 -15.65
N ARG A 408 -2.53 1.07 -16.19
CA ARG A 408 -2.64 1.65 -17.53
C ARG A 408 -2.88 0.59 -18.59
N GLY A 409 -2.17 -0.54 -18.48
CA GLY A 409 -2.31 -1.66 -19.42
C GLY A 409 -3.74 -2.21 -19.49
N PHE A 410 -4.40 -2.43 -18.35
CA PHE A 410 -5.81 -2.86 -18.33
C PHE A 410 -6.76 -1.72 -18.71
N TRP A 411 -6.49 -0.51 -18.26
CA TRP A 411 -7.32 0.66 -18.56
C TRP A 411 -7.45 0.87 -20.07
N VAL A 412 -6.34 0.93 -20.79
CA VAL A 412 -6.33 1.09 -22.26
C VAL A 412 -6.97 -0.12 -22.96
N LEU A 413 -6.79 -1.33 -22.43
CA LEU A 413 -7.43 -2.53 -22.97
C LEU A 413 -8.96 -2.42 -22.85
N TYR A 414 -9.45 -1.95 -21.71
CA TYR A 414 -10.87 -1.76 -21.49
C TYR A 414 -11.46 -0.67 -22.38
N ASP A 415 -10.80 0.50 -22.46
CA ASP A 415 -11.21 1.57 -23.38
C ASP A 415 -11.30 1.08 -24.83
N THR A 416 -10.38 0.20 -25.25
CA THR A 416 -10.34 -0.31 -26.62
C THR A 416 -11.38 -1.39 -26.91
N TYR A 417 -11.72 -2.26 -25.94
CA TYR A 417 -12.43 -3.53 -26.21
C TYR A 417 -13.78 -3.70 -25.49
N ILE A 418 -14.16 -2.85 -24.54
CA ILE A 418 -15.42 -3.05 -23.75
C ILE A 418 -16.69 -2.57 -24.46
N TYR A 419 -16.57 -2.07 -25.68
CA TYR A 419 -17.70 -1.64 -26.50
C TYR A 419 -18.61 -2.82 -26.90
N ILE A 420 -19.73 -3.00 -26.18
CA ILE A 420 -20.72 -4.07 -26.44
C ILE A 420 -22.09 -3.51 -26.87
N TYR A 421 -22.51 -2.36 -26.36
CA TYR A 421 -23.80 -1.75 -26.70
C TYR A 421 -23.62 -0.38 -27.34
N ASP A 422 -24.57 -0.01 -28.21
CA ASP A 422 -24.61 1.30 -28.88
C ASP A 422 -24.72 2.48 -27.89
N ASP A 423 -25.14 2.24 -26.64
CA ASP A 423 -25.21 3.23 -25.57
C ASP A 423 -24.05 3.03 -24.56
N TYR A 424 -23.09 3.96 -24.61
CA TYR A 424 -21.93 3.99 -23.71
C TYR A 424 -22.33 4.05 -22.23
N TYR A 425 -23.37 4.82 -21.89
CA TYR A 425 -23.81 4.97 -20.51
C TYR A 425 -24.28 3.64 -19.92
N ILE A 426 -25.06 2.87 -20.69
CA ILE A 426 -25.57 1.57 -20.26
C ILE A 426 -24.43 0.56 -20.13
N THR A 427 -23.50 0.56 -21.10
CA THR A 427 -22.33 -0.35 -21.09
C THR A 427 -21.51 -0.15 -19.82
N TYR A 428 -21.06 1.07 -19.55
CA TYR A 428 -20.26 1.37 -18.35
C TYR A 428 -21.05 1.11 -17.06
N LEU A 429 -22.34 1.43 -17.01
CA LEU A 429 -23.17 1.15 -15.82
C LEU A 429 -23.26 -0.34 -15.51
N ILE A 430 -23.46 -1.17 -16.55
CA ILE A 430 -23.52 -2.62 -16.38
C ILE A 430 -22.18 -3.15 -15.87
N PHE A 431 -21.07 -2.78 -16.51
CA PHE A 431 -19.75 -3.27 -16.09
C PHE A 431 -19.32 -2.74 -14.73
N TYR A 432 -19.69 -1.51 -14.37
CA TYR A 432 -19.51 -0.94 -13.04
C TYR A 432 -20.21 -1.78 -11.95
N ILE A 433 -21.47 -2.14 -12.17
CA ILE A 433 -22.24 -2.96 -11.22
C ILE A 433 -21.74 -4.40 -11.19
N VAL A 434 -21.47 -5.00 -12.36
CA VAL A 434 -21.06 -6.40 -12.47
C VAL A 434 -19.68 -6.62 -11.85
N SER A 435 -18.70 -5.76 -12.14
CA SER A 435 -17.37 -5.82 -11.54
C SER A 435 -17.44 -5.69 -10.01
N PHE A 436 -18.27 -4.77 -9.50
CA PHE A 436 -18.49 -4.64 -8.05
C PHE A 436 -19.11 -5.89 -7.41
N ILE A 437 -20.10 -6.51 -8.06
CA ILE A 437 -20.70 -7.76 -7.59
C ILE A 437 -19.65 -8.87 -7.55
N VAL A 438 -18.82 -8.99 -8.59
CA VAL A 438 -17.72 -9.97 -8.63
C VAL A 438 -16.75 -9.73 -7.46
N LEU A 439 -16.32 -8.50 -7.22
CA LEU A 439 -15.45 -8.16 -6.08
C LEU A 439 -16.12 -8.45 -4.73
N CYS A 440 -17.44 -8.24 -4.61
CA CYS A 440 -18.20 -8.59 -3.41
C CYS A 440 -18.25 -10.11 -3.17
N LEU A 441 -18.40 -10.91 -4.23
CA LEU A 441 -18.36 -12.37 -4.16
C LEU A 441 -16.98 -12.85 -3.71
N PHE A 442 -15.94 -12.20 -4.20
CA PHE A 442 -14.57 -12.38 -3.73
C PHE A 442 -14.29 -11.63 -2.42
N GLN A 443 -15.23 -10.97 -1.74
CA GLN A 443 -14.94 -10.30 -0.45
C GLN A 443 -13.72 -9.35 -0.47
N THR A 444 -13.40 -8.78 -1.64
CA THR A 444 -12.31 -7.81 -1.87
C THR A 444 -12.86 -6.48 -2.38
N ALA A 445 -14.15 -6.21 -2.19
CA ALA A 445 -14.76 -4.97 -2.67
C ALA A 445 -14.13 -3.74 -2.01
N SER A 446 -13.68 -3.83 -0.76
CA SER A 446 -12.98 -2.77 -0.05
C SER A 446 -11.64 -2.39 -0.67
N SER A 447 -11.10 -3.22 -1.59
CA SER A 447 -9.88 -2.91 -2.32
C SER A 447 -10.07 -1.76 -3.32
N THR A 448 -11.32 -1.39 -3.61
CA THR A 448 -11.64 -0.23 -4.46
C THR A 448 -11.50 1.11 -3.73
N ASN A 449 -11.23 1.13 -2.43
CA ASN A 449 -11.19 2.36 -1.62
C ASN A 449 -9.76 2.89 -1.42
N GLY A 450 -9.62 4.21 -1.30
CA GLY A 450 -8.34 4.96 -1.39
C GLY A 450 -7.31 4.75 -0.27
N PRO A 451 -7.67 4.55 1.01
CA PRO A 451 -6.71 4.12 2.03
C PRO A 451 -6.98 2.66 2.45
N LEU A 452 -6.08 1.77 2.06
CA LEU A 452 -6.15 0.35 2.41
C LEU A 452 -5.54 0.14 3.79
N SER A 453 -6.33 -0.42 4.71
CA SER A 453 -5.79 -0.99 5.94
C SER A 453 -5.19 -2.36 5.64
N ASN A 454 -4.01 -2.63 6.21
CA ASN A 454 -3.28 -3.86 5.90
C ASN A 454 -4.06 -5.10 6.34
N MET A 455 -4.03 -6.13 5.49
CA MET A 455 -4.35 -7.49 5.92
C MET A 455 -3.25 -8.01 6.85
N GLU A 456 -3.63 -8.70 7.92
CA GLU A 456 -2.68 -9.49 8.71
C GLU A 456 -2.23 -10.72 7.91
N ASP A 457 -0.92 -10.84 7.68
CA ASP A 457 -0.31 -12.06 7.15
C ASP A 457 0.15 -12.97 8.31
N GLU A 458 -0.69 -13.94 8.66
CA GLU A 458 -0.37 -14.92 9.73
C GLU A 458 0.72 -15.92 9.32
N ASN A 459 0.95 -16.13 8.02
CA ASN A 459 1.92 -17.11 7.53
C ASN A 459 3.28 -16.49 7.22
N ASP A 460 3.40 -15.16 7.31
CA ASP A 460 4.60 -14.37 7.00
C ASP A 460 5.15 -14.68 5.60
N PHE A 461 4.23 -14.91 4.65
CA PHE A 461 4.56 -15.18 3.25
C PHE A 461 4.99 -13.91 2.51
N PHE A 462 4.37 -12.78 2.86
CA PHE A 462 4.50 -11.50 2.19
C PHE A 462 4.59 -10.38 3.24
N PRO A 463 5.76 -10.19 3.88
CA PRO A 463 5.95 -9.31 5.02
C PRO A 463 5.81 -7.83 4.67
N LEU A 464 5.98 -7.46 3.38
CA LEU A 464 5.92 -6.08 2.91
C LEU A 464 4.58 -5.76 2.25
N TYR A 465 4.07 -6.67 1.43
CA TYR A 465 2.78 -6.52 0.74
C TYR A 465 1.90 -7.73 1.05
N PRO A 466 1.12 -7.71 2.15
CA PRO A 466 0.39 -8.87 2.61
C PRO A 466 -0.65 -9.31 1.56
N HIS A 467 -0.49 -10.54 1.07
CA HIS A 467 -1.29 -11.10 -0.03
C HIS A 467 -2.06 -12.36 0.39
N CYS A 468 -2.50 -12.40 1.64
CA CYS A 468 -3.07 -13.60 2.27
C CYS A 468 -4.59 -13.71 2.16
N TYR A 469 -5.15 -13.28 1.03
CA TYR A 469 -6.59 -13.25 0.84
C TYR A 469 -7.22 -14.66 0.93
N ILE A 470 -6.67 -15.64 0.19
CA ILE A 470 -7.24 -16.99 0.11
C ILE A 470 -7.16 -17.67 1.48
N SER A 471 -5.99 -17.55 2.14
CA SER A 471 -5.77 -18.10 3.47
C SER A 471 -6.73 -17.51 4.52
N ILE A 472 -7.01 -16.21 4.47
CA ILE A 472 -8.00 -15.56 5.36
C ILE A 472 -9.42 -16.08 5.09
N VAL A 473 -9.83 -16.16 3.81
CA VAL A 473 -11.17 -16.64 3.43
C VAL A 473 -11.38 -18.09 3.85
N GLN A 474 -10.41 -18.97 3.56
CA GLN A 474 -10.47 -20.38 3.94
C GLN A 474 -10.62 -20.54 5.46
N ARG A 475 -9.89 -19.75 6.24
CA ARG A 475 -9.98 -19.77 7.71
C ARG A 475 -11.31 -19.27 8.24
N LYS A 476 -11.88 -18.21 7.65
CA LYS A 476 -13.19 -17.72 8.08
C LYS A 476 -14.31 -18.71 7.72
N LEU A 477 -14.22 -19.35 6.55
CA LEU A 477 -15.14 -20.40 6.13
C LEU A 477 -15.08 -21.62 7.08
N SER A 478 -13.88 -22.06 7.49
CA SER A 478 -13.74 -23.20 8.41
C SER A 478 -14.25 -22.91 9.83
N ARG A 479 -14.32 -21.65 10.24
CA ARG A 479 -14.88 -21.20 11.53
C ARG A 479 -16.40 -21.02 11.51
N LEU A 480 -17.06 -21.16 10.36
CA LEU A 480 -18.53 -21.07 10.31
C LEU A 480 -19.14 -22.31 10.98
N PRO A 481 -20.18 -22.15 11.82
CA PRO A 481 -20.75 -23.25 12.61
C PRO A 481 -21.31 -24.40 11.75
N CYS A 482 -21.68 -24.13 10.49
CA CYS A 482 -22.11 -25.16 9.53
C CYS A 482 -21.01 -26.20 9.24
N PHE A 483 -19.73 -25.82 9.25
CA PHE A 483 -18.60 -26.72 9.01
C PHE A 483 -18.09 -27.40 10.27
N GLN A 484 -18.21 -26.77 11.45
CA GLN A 484 -17.83 -27.38 12.73
C GLN A 484 -18.67 -28.62 13.08
N SER A 485 -19.94 -28.64 12.65
CA SER A 485 -20.84 -29.79 12.90
C SER A 485 -20.37 -31.10 12.25
N LYS A 486 -19.54 -31.06 11.20
CA LYS A 486 -19.05 -32.27 10.50
C LYS A 486 -17.80 -32.89 11.12
N ASP A 487 -17.02 -32.11 11.86
CA ASP A 487 -15.79 -32.60 12.48
C ASP A 487 -16.05 -33.19 13.88
N GLU A 488 -17.04 -32.66 14.61
CA GLU A 488 -17.48 -33.23 15.90
C GLU A 488 -18.19 -34.59 15.74
N GLU A 489 -18.87 -34.83 14.62
CA GLU A 489 -19.55 -36.11 14.36
C GLU A 489 -18.59 -37.25 13.99
N ASN A 490 -17.37 -36.93 13.52
CA ASN A 490 -16.32 -37.90 13.18
C ASN A 490 -15.33 -38.18 14.33
N THR A 491 -15.43 -37.47 15.46
CA THR A 491 -14.61 -37.73 16.66
C THR A 491 -15.33 -38.58 17.73
N HIS A 492 -16.59 -38.94 17.47
CA HIS A 492 -17.44 -39.75 18.37
C HIS A 492 -17.85 -41.13 17.80
N LEU A 493 -17.22 -41.56 16.71
CA LEU A 493 -17.28 -42.92 16.14
C LEU A 493 -15.88 -43.53 16.17
#